data_AF-A0AAE9ZEP4-F1
#
_entry.id   AF-A0AAE9ZEP4-F1
#
_cell.length_a   1.000
_cell.length_b   1.000
_cell.length_c   1.000
_cell.angle_alpha   90.00
_cell.angle_beta   90.00
_cell.angle_gamma   90.00
#
_symmetry.space_group_name_H-M   'P 1'
#
loop_
_entity.id
_entity.type
_entity.pdbx_description
1 polymer ?
#
loop_
_entity_poly.entity_id
_entity_poly.type
_entity_poly.pdbx_seq_one_letter_code
_entity_poly.pdbx_strand_id
1 'polypeptide(L)'
;MNSELINYLTATVLQEQIKQPLLSIEAILNSAGVCGISAEAMLEIRAGVYRQLGRGLTPDNELSKALRCFVFDYPVFRWSELRFYFIAEPKHVLTDLLKEFKYKCRHLSGHEELVWAHIRMWNVTARHQLAHRDRVGDKAYFDFLNYQGGAVMTNQLMSG
;
A
#
# COMPACT_ATOMS: atom_id res chain seq x y z
N MET A 1 0.27 -6.45 -13.73
CA MET A 1 0.17 -4.98 -13.57
C MET A 1 0.57 -4.34 -14.89
N ASN A 2 -0.12 -3.30 -15.36
CA ASN A 2 0.21 -2.68 -16.64
C ASN A 2 1.54 -1.90 -16.53
N SER A 3 2.59 -2.41 -17.17
CA SER A 3 3.93 -1.80 -17.13
C SER A 3 3.97 -0.40 -17.73
N GLU A 4 3.12 -0.10 -18.73
CA GLU A 4 3.06 1.23 -19.35
C GLU A 4 2.53 2.28 -18.37
N LEU A 5 1.49 1.94 -17.60
CA LEU A 5 0.95 2.83 -16.57
C LEU A 5 2.00 3.14 -15.50
N ILE A 6 2.72 2.11 -15.02
CA ILE A 6 3.78 2.31 -14.02
C ILE A 6 4.92 3.15 -14.58
N ASN A 7 5.35 2.92 -15.82
CA ASN A 7 6.37 3.73 -16.47
C ASN A 7 5.95 5.20 -16.57
N TYR A 8 4.71 5.46 -17.00
CA TYR A 8 4.15 6.80 -17.10
C TYR A 8 4.14 7.49 -15.73
N LEU A 9 3.57 6.84 -14.71
CA LEU A 9 3.48 7.40 -13.36
C LEU A 9 4.85 7.64 -12.73
N THR A 10 5.81 6.74 -12.95
CA THR A 10 7.20 6.93 -12.50
C THR A 10 7.83 8.16 -13.14
N ALA A 11 7.63 8.36 -14.45
CA ALA A 11 8.11 9.56 -15.14
C ALA A 11 7.44 10.84 -14.61
N THR A 12 6.13 10.80 -14.37
CA THR A 12 5.40 11.92 -13.73
C THR A 12 5.97 12.24 -12.35
N VAL A 13 6.24 11.22 -11.53
CA VAL A 13 6.84 11.40 -10.20
C VAL A 13 8.21 12.07 -10.29
N LEU A 14 9.09 11.61 -11.20
CA LEU A 14 10.40 12.24 -11.38
C LEU A 14 10.27 13.70 -11.83
N GLN A 15 9.38 14.00 -12.77
CA GLN A 15 9.17 15.37 -13.26
C GLN A 15 8.61 16.30 -12.17
N GLU A 16 7.61 15.86 -11.40
CA GLU A 16 7.03 16.67 -10.34
C GLU A 16 7.99 16.87 -9.17
N GLN A 17 8.82 15.87 -8.83
CA GLN A 17 9.84 16.03 -7.79
C GLN A 17 11.00 16.96 -8.21
N ILE A 18 11.28 17.13 -9.51
CA ILE A 18 12.20 18.17 -9.97
C ILE A 18 11.63 19.56 -9.69
N LYS A 19 10.33 19.76 -9.92
CA LYS A 19 9.64 21.05 -9.70
C LYS A 19 9.40 21.32 -8.21
N GLN A 20 9.02 20.29 -7.47
CA GLN A 20 8.60 20.34 -6.07
C GLN A 20 9.26 19.19 -5.29
N PRO A 21 10.53 19.35 -4.86
CA PRO A 21 11.31 18.25 -4.26
C PRO A 21 10.71 17.64 -2.99
N LEU A 22 9.88 18.41 -2.27
CA LEU A 22 9.23 17.98 -1.03
C LEU A 22 7.87 17.30 -1.25
N LEU A 23 7.38 17.24 -2.49
CA LEU A 23 6.10 16.61 -2.78
C LEU A 23 6.23 15.07 -2.68
N SER A 24 5.34 14.46 -1.90
CA SER A 24 5.35 13.01 -1.70
C SER A 24 4.90 12.27 -2.96
N ILE A 25 5.36 11.03 -3.12
CA ILE A 25 4.95 10.17 -4.23
C ILE A 25 3.44 9.98 -4.19
N GLU A 26 2.88 9.74 -3.01
CA GLU A 26 1.44 9.57 -2.79
C GLU A 26 0.62 10.78 -3.26
N ALA A 27 1.06 12.00 -2.94
CA ALA A 27 0.38 13.22 -3.38
C ALA A 27 0.42 13.38 -4.90
N ILE A 28 1.55 13.03 -5.52
CA ILE A 28 1.69 13.04 -6.99
C ILE A 28 0.78 11.99 -7.62
N LEU A 29 0.74 10.77 -7.08
CA LEU A 29 -0.12 9.69 -7.59
C LEU A 29 -1.60 10.06 -7.48
N ASN A 30 -2.02 10.63 -6.34
CA ASN A 30 -3.38 11.16 -6.17
C ASN A 30 -3.70 12.25 -7.21
N SER A 31 -2.78 13.19 -7.43
CA SER A 31 -2.95 14.27 -8.41
C SER A 31 -2.97 13.76 -9.86
N ALA A 32 -2.29 12.65 -10.12
CA ALA A 32 -2.30 11.94 -11.40
C ALA A 32 -3.54 11.03 -11.59
N GLY A 33 -4.49 11.05 -10.64
CA GLY A 33 -5.75 10.31 -10.74
C GLY A 33 -5.69 8.87 -10.23
N VAL A 34 -4.63 8.48 -9.49
CA VAL A 34 -4.60 7.19 -8.77
C VAL A 34 -5.47 7.29 -7.52
N CYS A 35 -6.78 7.35 -7.72
CA CYS A 35 -7.78 7.47 -6.67
C CYS A 35 -9.15 7.00 -7.17
N GLY A 36 -10.11 6.77 -6.27
CA GLY A 36 -11.44 6.28 -6.66
C GLY A 36 -11.44 4.84 -7.22
N ILE A 37 -10.31 4.14 -7.11
CA ILE A 37 -10.16 2.71 -7.41
C ILE A 37 -9.99 1.95 -6.09
N SER A 38 -10.02 0.61 -6.12
CA SER A 38 -9.83 -0.19 -4.91
C SER A 38 -8.49 0.14 -4.22
N ALA A 39 -8.48 0.18 -2.89
CA ALA A 39 -7.25 0.39 -2.10
C ALA A 39 -6.13 -0.57 -2.51
N GLU A 40 -6.45 -1.83 -2.78
CA GLU A 40 -5.47 -2.80 -3.27
C GLU A 40 -4.82 -2.34 -4.59
N ALA A 41 -5.60 -1.91 -5.58
CA ALA A 41 -5.05 -1.39 -6.83
C ALA A 41 -4.17 -0.14 -6.63
N MET A 42 -4.59 0.79 -5.76
CA MET A 42 -3.78 1.97 -5.41
C MET A 42 -2.42 1.58 -4.82
N LEU A 43 -2.42 0.60 -3.91
CA LEU A 43 -1.21 0.09 -3.27
C LEU A 43 -0.27 -0.63 -4.22
N GLU A 44 -0.82 -1.40 -5.16
CA GLU A 44 -0.02 -2.08 -6.17
C GLU A 44 0.60 -1.09 -7.15
N ILE A 45 -0.14 -0.05 -7.58
CA ILE A 45 0.41 1.04 -8.39
C ILE A 45 1.54 1.75 -7.65
N ARG A 46 1.29 2.15 -6.39
CA ARG A 46 2.30 2.76 -5.51
C ARG A 46 3.55 1.88 -5.45
N ALA A 47 3.41 0.58 -5.20
CA ALA A 47 4.55 -0.32 -5.08
C ALA A 47 5.34 -0.47 -6.38
N GLY A 48 4.66 -0.49 -7.54
CA GLY A 48 5.31 -0.49 -8.84
C GLY A 48 6.18 0.74 -9.06
N VAL A 49 5.68 1.92 -8.69
CA VAL A 49 6.42 3.19 -8.80
C VAL A 49 7.62 3.21 -7.86
N TYR A 50 7.46 2.84 -6.59
CA TYR A 50 8.58 2.75 -5.64
C TYR A 50 9.68 1.80 -6.13
N ARG A 51 9.29 0.63 -6.66
CA ARG A 51 10.22 -0.34 -7.21
C ARG A 51 11.00 0.20 -8.39
N GLN A 52 10.32 0.85 -9.34
CA GLN A 52 10.97 1.40 -10.53
C GLN A 52 11.92 2.56 -10.19
N LEU A 53 11.62 3.33 -9.15
CA LEU A 53 12.50 4.35 -8.61
C LEU A 53 13.67 3.78 -7.78
N GLY A 54 13.70 2.47 -7.53
CA GLY A 54 14.71 1.83 -6.68
C GLY A 54 14.61 2.22 -5.20
N ARG A 55 13.44 2.65 -4.73
CA ARG A 55 13.22 3.18 -3.37
C ARG A 55 12.49 2.18 -2.49
N GLY A 56 12.99 1.95 -1.27
CA GLY A 56 12.37 1.04 -0.29
C GLY A 56 12.35 -0.43 -0.71
N LEU A 57 13.36 -0.84 -1.48
CA LEU A 57 13.64 -2.24 -1.76
C LEU A 57 14.24 -2.89 -0.51
N THR A 58 13.73 -4.05 -0.16
CA THR A 58 14.34 -4.92 0.83
C THR A 58 15.51 -5.65 0.15
N PRO A 59 16.68 -5.78 0.80
CA PRO A 59 17.72 -6.65 0.27
C PRO A 59 17.19 -8.07 0.02
N ASP A 60 17.53 -8.68 -1.12
CA ASP A 60 16.98 -9.97 -1.55
C ASP A 60 17.18 -11.08 -0.51
N ASN A 61 18.30 -11.05 0.22
CA ASN A 61 18.63 -11.99 1.28
C ASN A 61 17.95 -11.70 2.64
N GLU A 62 17.26 -10.56 2.76
CA GLU A 62 16.63 -10.13 4.00
C GLU A 62 15.10 -10.15 3.95
N LEU A 63 14.49 -10.19 2.76
CA LEU A 63 13.03 -10.13 2.62
C LEU A 63 12.29 -11.19 3.43
N SER A 64 12.72 -12.45 3.35
CA SER A 64 12.10 -13.54 4.12
C SER A 64 12.22 -13.30 5.63
N LYS A 65 13.37 -12.79 6.09
CA LYS A 65 13.62 -12.48 7.51
C LYS A 65 12.78 -11.30 7.98
N ALA A 66 12.75 -10.21 7.21
CA ALA A 66 11.95 -9.03 7.49
C ALA A 66 10.46 -9.38 7.56
N LEU A 67 9.97 -10.18 6.62
CA LEU A 67 8.59 -10.65 6.62
C LEU A 67 8.28 -11.54 7.82
N ARG A 68 9.22 -12.39 8.27
CA ARG A 68 9.07 -13.16 9.51
C ARG A 68 8.95 -12.27 10.75
N CYS A 69 9.76 -11.22 10.85
CA CYS A 69 9.63 -10.24 11.94
C CYS A 69 8.27 -9.55 11.89
N PHE A 70 7.84 -9.09 10.71
CA PHE A 70 6.54 -8.46 10.54
C PHE A 70 5.38 -9.36 10.98
N VAL A 71 5.34 -10.63 10.56
CA VAL A 71 4.24 -11.55 10.96
C VAL A 71 4.34 -12.01 12.41
N PHE A 72 5.50 -11.85 13.05
CA PHE A 72 5.65 -12.07 14.48
C PHE A 72 5.01 -10.93 15.28
N ASP A 73 5.31 -9.68 14.91
CA ASP A 73 4.73 -8.48 15.54
C ASP A 73 3.23 -8.31 15.21
N TYR A 74 2.84 -8.71 14.00
CA TYR A 74 1.47 -8.64 13.49
C TYR A 74 1.00 -10.01 13.00
N PRO A 75 0.54 -10.91 13.90
CA PRO A 75 0.06 -12.25 13.52
C PRO A 75 -1.20 -12.25 12.64
N VAL A 76 -1.89 -11.11 12.58
CA VAL A 76 -3.04 -10.84 11.73
C VAL A 76 -2.95 -9.42 11.19
N PHE A 77 -3.04 -9.25 9.88
CA PHE A 77 -2.84 -7.97 9.21
C PHE A 77 -3.65 -7.83 7.93
N ARG A 78 -3.97 -6.58 7.58
CA ARG A 78 -4.58 -6.21 6.30
C ARG A 78 -3.51 -6.05 5.22
N TRP A 79 -3.89 -6.12 3.95
CA TRP A 79 -2.94 -5.93 2.85
C TRP A 79 -2.27 -4.55 2.88
N SER A 80 -3.00 -3.49 3.24
CA SER A 80 -2.40 -2.16 3.41
C SER A 80 -1.27 -2.14 4.44
N GLU A 81 -1.42 -2.89 5.53
CA GLU A 81 -0.44 -2.87 6.62
C GLU A 81 0.87 -3.54 6.18
N LEU A 82 0.75 -4.63 5.42
CA LEU A 82 1.91 -5.25 4.77
C LEU A 82 2.57 -4.28 3.77
N ARG A 83 1.76 -3.58 2.96
CA ARG A 83 2.23 -2.63 1.94
C ARG A 83 2.85 -1.36 2.51
N PHE A 84 2.53 -1.00 3.75
CA PHE A 84 3.20 0.09 4.46
C PHE A 84 4.66 -0.26 4.78
N TYR A 85 4.95 -1.50 5.16
CA TYR A 85 6.33 -1.96 5.43
C TYR A 85 7.08 -2.38 4.15
N PHE A 86 6.44 -3.16 3.28
CA PHE A 86 7.05 -3.69 2.06
C PHE A 86 6.62 -2.87 0.85
N ILE A 87 7.12 -1.63 0.80
CA ILE A 87 6.60 -0.58 -0.08
C ILE A 87 6.85 -0.84 -1.56
N ALA A 88 7.90 -1.60 -1.92
CA ALA A 88 8.33 -1.81 -3.31
C ALA A 88 8.33 -3.28 -3.74
N GLU A 89 7.98 -4.19 -2.83
CA GLU A 89 8.13 -5.63 -3.11
C GLU A 89 7.05 -6.13 -4.09
N PRO A 90 7.37 -7.06 -5.00
CA PRO A 90 6.38 -7.58 -5.91
C PRO A 90 5.32 -8.37 -5.11
N LYS A 91 4.04 -8.15 -5.44
CA LYS A 91 2.93 -8.83 -4.76
C LYS A 91 3.13 -10.35 -4.71
N HIS A 92 3.48 -10.95 -5.83
CA HIS A 92 3.64 -12.41 -5.92
C HIS A 92 4.70 -12.92 -4.94
N VAL A 93 5.85 -12.26 -4.85
CA VAL A 93 6.93 -12.60 -3.91
C VAL A 93 6.44 -12.57 -2.46
N LEU A 94 5.77 -11.49 -2.05
CA LEU A 94 5.19 -11.39 -0.70
C LEU A 94 4.16 -12.49 -0.46
N THR A 95 3.24 -12.72 -1.41
CA THR A 95 2.20 -13.73 -1.25
C THR A 95 2.74 -15.15 -1.18
N ASP A 96 3.82 -15.46 -1.92
CA ASP A 96 4.41 -16.80 -1.93
C ASP A 96 5.14 -17.08 -0.62
N LEU A 97 5.92 -16.12 -0.12
CA LEU A 97 6.52 -16.22 1.22
C LEU A 97 5.47 -16.35 2.33
N LEU A 98 4.35 -15.61 2.26
CA LEU A 98 3.27 -15.75 3.23
C LEU A 98 2.66 -17.16 3.19
N LYS A 99 2.47 -17.75 2.01
CA LYS A 99 1.99 -19.14 1.88
C LYS A 99 2.99 -20.13 2.47
N GLU A 100 4.29 -19.93 2.27
CA GLU A 100 5.34 -20.75 2.90
C GLU A 100 5.25 -20.69 4.43
N PHE A 101 4.95 -19.51 4.98
CA PHE A 101 4.74 -19.30 6.42
C PHE A 101 3.36 -19.79 6.91
N LYS A 102 2.62 -20.50 6.06
CA LYS A 102 1.27 -21.03 6.33
C LYS A 102 0.23 -19.94 6.63
N TYR A 103 0.39 -18.75 6.05
CA TYR A 103 -0.64 -17.71 6.06
C TYR A 103 -1.57 -17.86 4.86
N LYS A 104 -2.83 -17.47 5.06
CA LYS A 104 -3.82 -17.36 3.98
C LYS A 104 -4.56 -16.05 4.06
N CYS A 105 -4.88 -15.52 2.89
CA CYS A 105 -5.78 -14.41 2.70
C CYS A 105 -7.23 -14.86 2.90
N ARG A 106 -8.04 -14.09 3.63
CA ARG A 106 -9.45 -14.37 3.86
C ARG A 106 -10.24 -13.09 4.07
N HIS A 107 -11.51 -13.12 3.67
CA HIS A 107 -12.48 -12.10 4.04
C HIS A 107 -12.96 -12.34 5.47
N LEU A 108 -13.03 -11.28 6.28
CA LEU A 108 -13.60 -11.30 7.62
C LEU A 108 -14.80 -10.35 7.66
N SER A 109 -15.94 -10.82 8.15
CA SER A 109 -17.14 -9.97 8.27
C SER A 109 -16.85 -8.73 9.11
N GLY A 110 -17.25 -7.56 8.60
CA GLY A 110 -16.99 -6.25 9.23
C GLY A 110 -15.65 -5.61 8.86
N HIS A 111 -14.87 -6.23 7.96
CA HIS A 111 -13.65 -5.65 7.41
C HIS A 111 -13.75 -5.54 5.89
N GLU A 112 -13.54 -4.33 5.36
CA GLU A 112 -13.58 -4.06 3.91
C GLU A 112 -12.38 -4.68 3.18
N GLU A 113 -11.21 -4.67 3.83
CA GLU A 113 -9.99 -5.24 3.26
C GLU A 113 -9.85 -6.73 3.56
N LEU A 114 -9.21 -7.42 2.62
CA LEU A 114 -8.75 -8.79 2.84
C LEU A 114 -7.70 -8.84 3.95
N VAL A 115 -7.84 -9.86 4.80
CA VAL A 115 -7.00 -10.08 5.98
C VAL A 115 -6.14 -11.32 5.78
N TRP A 116 -4.88 -11.21 6.14
CA TRP A 116 -3.94 -12.33 6.21
C TRP A 116 -3.81 -12.81 7.64
N ALA A 117 -3.93 -14.12 7.81
CA ALA A 117 -3.76 -14.79 9.09
C ALA A 117 -3.27 -16.23 8.88
N HIS A 118 -2.56 -16.76 9.88
CA HIS A 118 -2.12 -18.15 9.88
C HIS A 118 -3.29 -19.12 9.62
N ILE A 119 -3.06 -20.18 8.85
CA ILE A 119 -4.11 -21.08 8.34
C ILE A 119 -4.94 -21.74 9.45
N ARG A 120 -4.31 -21.99 10.61
CA ARG A 120 -4.95 -22.59 11.80
C ARG A 120 -5.69 -21.57 12.68
N MET A 121 -5.55 -20.27 12.43
CA MET A 121 -6.21 -19.25 13.22
C MET A 121 -7.69 -19.14 12.87
N TRP A 122 -8.55 -19.09 13.90
CA TRP A 122 -9.99 -18.94 13.75
C TRP A 122 -10.37 -17.50 13.40
N ASN A 123 -11.46 -17.32 12.65
CA ASN A 123 -11.91 -15.99 12.22
C ASN A 123 -12.30 -15.10 13.40
N VAL A 124 -12.83 -15.66 14.49
CA VAL A 124 -13.14 -14.92 15.72
C VAL A 124 -11.86 -14.39 16.37
N THR A 125 -10.82 -15.22 16.48
CA THR A 125 -9.50 -14.80 16.99
C THR A 125 -8.89 -13.71 16.13
N ALA A 126 -8.96 -13.86 14.80
CA ALA A 126 -8.44 -12.86 13.87
C ALA A 126 -9.13 -11.50 14.02
N ARG A 127 -10.47 -11.50 14.13
CA ARG A 127 -11.26 -10.29 14.41
C ARG A 127 -10.87 -9.66 15.75
N HIS A 128 -10.74 -10.48 16.80
CA HIS A 128 -10.33 -9.99 18.12
C HIS A 128 -8.96 -9.32 18.06
N GLN A 129 -7.96 -9.93 17.43
CA GLN A 129 -6.63 -9.32 17.30
C GLN A 129 -6.67 -8.00 16.53
N LEU A 130 -7.43 -7.92 15.43
CA LEU A 130 -7.55 -6.69 14.65
C LEU A 130 -8.28 -5.57 15.40
N ALA A 131 -9.22 -5.90 16.29
CA ALA A 131 -9.99 -4.93 17.06
C ALA A 131 -9.21 -4.34 18.25
N HIS A 132 -8.17 -5.04 18.74
CA HIS A 132 -7.40 -4.65 19.92
C HIS A 132 -6.05 -3.99 19.59
N ARG A 133 -5.87 -3.54 18.35
CA ARG A 133 -4.67 -2.83 17.93
C ARG A 133 -5.00 -1.73 16.95
N ASP A 134 -4.16 -0.71 16.95
CA ASP A 134 -4.21 0.32 15.92
C ASP A 134 -3.81 -0.27 14.56
N ARG A 135 -4.38 0.32 13.51
CA ARG A 135 -4.02 -0.01 12.14
C ARG A 135 -2.63 0.54 11.86
N VAL A 136 -1.76 -0.28 11.29
CA VAL A 136 -0.42 0.13 10.88
C VAL A 136 -0.51 1.10 9.70
N GLY A 137 0.14 2.24 9.85
CA GLY A 137 0.32 3.25 8.82
C GLY A 137 0.60 4.61 9.46
N ASP A 138 0.88 5.60 8.62
CA ASP A 138 0.93 7.00 9.03
C ASP A 138 -0.21 7.81 8.38
N LYS A 139 -0.34 9.08 8.78
CA LYS A 139 -1.38 9.96 8.27
C LYS A 139 -1.30 10.11 6.75
N ALA A 140 -0.11 10.32 6.18
CA ALA A 140 0.05 10.54 4.75
C ALA A 140 -0.36 9.31 3.93
N TYR A 141 -0.06 8.11 4.44
CA TYR A 141 -0.43 6.85 3.85
C TYR A 141 -1.94 6.62 3.87
N PHE A 142 -2.62 6.98 4.95
CA PHE A 142 -4.09 6.90 5.00
C PHE A 142 -4.76 8.02 4.19
N ASP A 143 -4.20 9.22 4.15
CA ASP A 143 -4.66 10.30 3.28
C ASP A 143 -4.59 9.86 1.81
N PHE A 144 -3.55 9.12 1.43
CA PHE A 144 -3.44 8.48 0.11
C PHE A 144 -4.57 7.48 -0.14
N LEU A 145 -4.72 6.48 0.71
CA LEU A 145 -5.68 5.39 0.51
C LEU A 145 -7.13 5.85 0.50
N ASN A 146 -7.44 6.93 1.22
CA ASN A 146 -8.78 7.48 1.34
C ASN A 146 -9.01 8.71 0.45
N TYR A 147 -8.08 9.03 -0.45
CA TYR A 147 -8.24 10.19 -1.33
C TYR A 147 -9.41 9.97 -2.29
N GLN A 148 -10.43 10.82 -2.21
CA GLN A 148 -11.64 10.71 -3.03
C GLN A 148 -11.64 11.61 -4.27
N GLY A 149 -10.48 12.18 -4.64
CA GLY A 149 -10.42 13.18 -5.69
C GLY A 149 -11.04 14.48 -5.19
N GLY A 150 -10.23 15.35 -4.58
CA GLY A 150 -10.68 16.72 -4.38
C GLY A 150 -11.03 17.30 -5.74
N ALA A 151 -12.28 17.72 -5.94
CA ALA A 151 -12.59 18.61 -7.04
C ALA A 151 -11.57 19.73 -7.00
N VAL A 152 -10.70 19.79 -8.00
CA VAL A 152 -9.99 21.02 -8.34
C VAL A 152 -11.10 21.96 -8.84
N MET A 153 -11.87 22.51 -7.91
CA MET A 153 -12.65 23.71 -8.15
C MET A 153 -11.62 24.80 -8.34
N THR A 154 -11.36 25.06 -9.61
CA THR A 154 -10.88 26.32 -10.16
C THR A 154 -11.52 27.50 -9.44
N ASN A 155 -10.91 27.95 -8.34
CA ASN A 155 -11.10 29.29 -7.78
C ASN A 155 -9.82 30.10 -8.03
N GLN A 156 -9.50 30.27 -9.31
CA GLN A 156 -8.87 31.48 -9.82
C GLN A 156 -9.74 31.93 -11.00
N LEU A 157 -10.08 33.22 -11.04
CA LEU A 157 -10.89 33.93 -12.04
C LEU A 157 -12.40 34.02 -11.76
N MET A 158 -12.80 34.67 -10.67
CA MET A 158 -13.99 35.57 -10.64
C MET A 158 -13.87 36.51 -9.44
N SER A 159 -13.00 37.51 -9.55
CA SER A 159 -13.07 38.76 -8.79
C SER A 159 -12.36 39.83 -9.63
N GLY A 160 -12.95 40.12 -10.78
CA GLY A 160 -12.80 41.43 -11.43
C GLY A 160 -13.84 42.38 -10.87
#